data_AF-A0A2J4XWX6-F1
#
_entry.id   AF-A0A2J4XWX6-F1
#
_cell.length_a   1.000
_cell.length_b   1.000
_cell.length_c   1.000
_cell.angle_alpha   90.00
_cell.angle_beta   90.00
_cell.angle_gamma   90.00
#
_symmetry.space_group_name_H-M   'P 1'
#
loop_
_entity.id
_entity.type
_entity.pdbx_description
1 polymer ?
#
loop_
_entity_poly.entity_id
_entity_poly.type
_entity_poly.pdbx_seq_one_letter_code
_entity_poly.pdbx_strand_id
1 'polypeptide(L)'
;PADLLVANSHACDLAEQFALPLVRAGFPIFDKLGEFRRVRQGYSGMRDTLFELANLMRERHHHLARYRSPLRQNTESSLSTGGAYAAD
;
A
#
# COMPACT_ATOMS: atom_id res chain seq x y z
N PRO A 1 -5.07 10.99 11.80
CA PRO A 1 -3.89 10.10 11.94
C PRO A 1 -2.93 10.37 10.78
N ALA A 2 -1.63 10.13 10.93
CA ALA A 2 -0.67 10.25 9.84
C ALA A 2 -0.51 8.90 9.12
N ASP A 3 -0.27 8.91 7.81
CA ASP A 3 -0.07 7.69 7.01
C ASP A 3 1.42 7.40 6.73
N LEU A 4 2.30 8.36 7.00
CA LEU A 4 3.74 8.34 6.73
C LEU A 4 4.51 9.17 7.75
N LEU A 5 5.70 8.72 8.12
CA LEU A 5 6.68 9.49 8.88
C LEU A 5 7.87 9.88 7.99
N VAL A 6 8.25 11.16 8.03
CA VAL A 6 9.45 11.67 7.35
C VAL A 6 10.38 12.22 8.43
N ALA A 7 11.47 11.52 8.71
CA ALA A 7 12.37 11.84 9.81
C ALA A 7 13.75 11.16 9.64
N ASN A 8 14.68 11.48 10.53
CA ASN A 8 16.02 10.90 10.54
C ASN A 8 16.05 9.51 11.18
N SER A 9 17.24 8.95 11.42
CA SER A 9 17.33 7.56 11.86
C SER A 9 16.82 7.26 13.26
N HIS A 10 16.73 8.26 14.12
CA HIS A 10 16.23 8.09 15.48
C HIS A 10 14.73 7.82 15.53
N ALA A 11 14.00 8.12 14.46
CA ALA A 11 12.57 7.88 14.38
C ALA A 11 12.20 6.40 14.10
N CYS A 12 13.17 5.49 14.03
CA CYS A 12 12.94 4.08 13.73
C CYS A 12 11.95 3.45 14.73
N ASP A 13 12.25 3.57 16.02
CA ASP A 13 11.45 2.99 17.10
C ASP A 13 10.02 3.56 17.10
N LEU A 14 9.89 4.85 16.77
CA LEU A 14 8.59 5.51 16.66
C LEU A 14 7.81 4.99 15.44
N ALA A 15 8.47 4.83 14.30
CA ALA A 15 7.84 4.28 13.10
C ALA A 15 7.34 2.85 13.33
N GLU A 16 8.12 2.03 14.04
CA GLU A 16 7.74 0.67 14.42
C GLU A 16 6.56 0.67 15.39
N GLN A 17 6.60 1.49 16.44
CA GLN A 17 5.54 1.60 17.45
C GLN A 17 4.19 1.98 16.84
N PHE A 18 4.18 2.93 15.90
CA PHE A 18 2.95 3.38 15.23
C PHE A 18 2.64 2.60 13.94
N ALA A 19 3.42 1.57 13.63
CA ALA A 19 3.34 0.83 12.37
C ALA A 19 3.32 1.75 11.14
N LEU A 20 4.02 2.88 11.18
CA LEU A 20 4.10 3.87 10.10
C LEU A 20 5.34 3.63 9.23
N PRO A 21 5.25 3.94 7.94
CA PRO A 21 6.43 3.89 7.08
C PRO A 21 7.35 5.05 7.46
N LEU A 22 8.66 4.85 7.34
CA LEU A 22 9.66 5.88 7.63
C LEU A 22 10.49 6.19 6.39
N VAL A 23 10.34 7.41 5.88
CA VAL A 23 11.23 7.99 4.86
C VAL A 23 12.36 8.72 5.57
N ARG A 24 13.60 8.25 5.34
CA ARG A 24 14.80 8.79 5.99
C ARG A 24 15.15 10.15 5.40
N ALA A 25 14.98 11.21 6.19
CA ALA A 25 15.26 12.57 5.79
C ALA A 25 15.87 13.36 6.95
N GLY A 26 16.87 14.19 6.64
CA GLY A 26 17.61 14.97 7.63
C GLY A 26 18.71 14.15 8.31
N PHE A 27 19.62 14.86 8.98
CA PHE A 27 20.72 14.24 9.71
C PHE A 27 20.25 13.77 11.10
N PRO A 28 20.75 12.65 11.65
CA PRO A 28 21.66 11.66 11.05
C PRO A 28 20.92 10.51 10.33
N ILE A 29 21.54 9.95 9.28
CA ILE A 29 21.08 8.71 8.62
C ILE A 29 22.17 7.64 8.71
N PHE A 30 22.10 6.76 9.71
CA PHE A 30 23.14 5.74 9.97
C PHE A 30 22.73 4.30 9.62
N ASP A 31 21.43 4.05 9.43
CA ASP A 31 20.87 2.72 9.16
C ASP A 31 20.70 2.41 7.65
N LYS A 32 20.95 3.40 6.78
CA LYS A 32 20.90 3.26 5.33
C LYS A 32 22.24 3.64 4.70
N LEU A 33 22.86 2.67 4.03
CA LEU A 33 24.12 2.87 3.32
C LEU A 33 23.92 3.77 2.09
N GLY A 34 24.79 4.77 1.93
CA GLY A 34 24.78 5.66 0.77
C GLY A 34 23.70 6.74 0.79
N GLU A 35 22.77 6.72 1.75
CA GLU A 35 21.63 7.65 1.79
C GLU A 35 22.07 9.10 2.05
N PHE A 36 23.17 9.27 2.79
CA PHE A 36 23.80 10.59 3.01
C PHE A 36 24.31 11.25 1.72
N ARG A 37 24.58 10.48 0.66
CA ARG A 37 25.06 10.97 -0.64
C ARG A 37 23.90 11.25 -1.62
N ARG A 38 22.69 10.79 -1.31
CA ARG A 38 21.54 10.92 -2.22
C ARG A 38 21.12 12.37 -2.35
N VAL A 39 21.06 12.86 -3.59
CA VAL A 39 20.53 14.20 -3.89
C VAL A 39 19.01 14.16 -3.78
N ARG A 40 18.46 14.98 -2.88
CA ARG A 40 17.01 15.18 -2.73
C ARG A 40 16.51 16.50 -3.33
N GLN A 41 17.42 17.40 -3.70
CA GLN A 41 17.11 18.74 -4.21
C GLN A 41 17.17 18.79 -5.75
N GLY A 42 16.53 19.81 -6.33
CA GLY A 42 16.42 19.97 -7.78
C GLY A 42 15.47 18.95 -8.42
N TYR A 43 15.26 19.07 -9.73
CA TYR A 43 14.26 18.26 -10.44
C TYR A 43 14.50 16.76 -10.34
N SER A 44 15.74 16.29 -10.54
CA SER A 44 16.04 14.86 -10.43
C SER A 44 15.86 14.36 -9.00
N GLY A 45 16.37 15.08 -8.00
CA GLY A 45 16.25 14.67 -6.60
C GLY A 45 14.81 14.63 -6.10
N MET A 46 14.01 15.63 -6.50
CA MET A 46 12.57 15.67 -6.19
C MET A 46 11.81 14.54 -6.89
N ARG A 47 12.10 14.27 -8.17
CA ARG A 47 11.50 13.15 -8.92
C ARG A 47 11.81 11.82 -8.25
N ASP A 48 13.06 11.59 -7.88
CA ASP A 48 13.48 10.33 -7.24
C ASP A 48 12.87 10.19 -5.82
N THR A 49 12.67 11.31 -5.12
CA THR A 49 11.94 11.35 -3.84
C THR A 49 10.45 11.02 -4.03
N LEU A 50 9.81 11.53 -5.08
CA LEU A 50 8.41 11.20 -5.41
C LEU A 50 8.24 9.70 -5.70
N PHE A 51 9.19 9.09 -6.43
CA PHE A 51 9.14 7.65 -6.69
C PHE A 51 9.36 6.80 -5.43
N GLU A 52 10.25 7.21 -4.53
CA GLU A 52 10.41 6.57 -3.22
C GLU A 52 9.08 6.59 -2.43
N LEU A 53 8.44 7.76 -2.33
CA LEU A 53 7.16 7.90 -1.64
C LEU A 53 6.07 7.02 -2.27
N ALA A 54 5.94 7.07 -3.61
CA ALA A 54 4.94 6.30 -4.33
C ALA A 54 5.12 4.78 -4.14
N ASN A 55 6.36 4.29 -4.22
CA ASN A 55 6.65 2.87 -4.03
C ASN A 55 6.34 2.42 -2.60
N LEU A 56 6.71 3.23 -1.61
CA LEU A 56 6.50 2.92 -0.21
C LEU A 56 5.00 2.97 0.18
N MET A 57 4.21 3.88 -0.39
CA MET A 57 2.75 3.87 -0.24
C MET A 57 2.14 2.64 -0.93
N ARG A 58 2.63 2.28 -2.13
CA ARG A 58 2.14 1.11 -2.87
C ARG A 58 2.39 -0.20 -2.11
N GLU A 59 3.55 -0.35 -1.46
CA GLU A 59 3.90 -1.55 -0.69
C GLU A 59 2.92 -1.80 0.47
N ARG A 60 2.36 -0.74 1.05
CA ARG A 60 1.37 -0.82 2.13
C ARG A 60 -0.08 -0.92 1.65
N HIS A 61 -0.34 -0.55 0.40
CA HIS A 61 -1.66 -0.70 -0.19
C HIS A 61 -1.94 -2.19 -0.46
N HIS A 62 -2.56 -2.85 0.51
CA HIS A 62 -3.18 -4.15 0.29
C HIS A 62 -4.39 -4.00 -0.62
N HIS A 63 -4.58 -4.97 -1.51
CA HIS A 63 -5.74 -5.02 -2.38
C HIS A 63 -6.99 -5.09 -1.50
N LEU A 64 -7.88 -4.11 -1.63
CA LEU A 64 -9.17 -4.18 -0.97
C LEU A 64 -9.85 -5.49 -1.38
N ALA A 65 -10.37 -6.22 -0.39
CA ALA A 65 -11.12 -7.43 -0.66
C ALA A 65 -12.21 -7.10 -1.68
N ARG A 66 -12.24 -7.83 -2.81
CA ARG A 66 -13.27 -7.63 -3.83
C ARG A 66 -14.62 -7.75 -3.15
N TYR A 67 -15.46 -6.71 -3.27
CA TYR A 67 -16.79 -6.75 -2.74
C TYR A 67 -17.55 -7.95 -3.35
N ARG A 68 -17.98 -8.88 -2.49
CA ARG A 68 -18.78 -10.02 -2.90
C ARG A 68 -20.23 -9.70 -2.58
N SER A 69 -21.02 -9.43 -3.63
CA SER A 69 -22.45 -9.14 -3.46
C SER A 69 -23.14 -10.31 -2.74
N PRO A 70 -23.91 -10.04 -1.66
CA PRO A 70 -24.75 -11.04 -1.01
C PRO A 70 -25.79 -11.67 -1.95
N LEU A 71 -26.16 -10.95 -3.02
CA LEU A 71 -27.14 -11.38 -4.02
C LEU A 71 -26.49 -11.99 -5.27
N ARG A 72 -25.22 -12.41 -5.20
CA ARG A 72 -24.54 -13.03 -6.35
C ARG A 72 -25.26 -14.31 -6.76
N GLN A 73 -25.93 -14.27 -7.91
CA GLN A 73 -26.58 -15.42 -8.52
C GLN A 73 -25.53 -16.30 -9.20
N ASN A 74 -25.36 -17.55 -8.74
CA ASN A 74 -24.59 -18.56 -9.47
C ASN A 74 -25.48 -19.12 -10.58
N THR A 75 -25.15 -18.84 -11.84
CA THR A 75 -25.89 -19.31 -13.03
C THR A 75 -26.01 -20.85 -13.07
N GLU A 76 -25.09 -21.58 -12.45
CA GLU A 76 -25.13 -23.05 -12.37
C GLU A 76 -26.27 -23.59 -11.49
N SER A 77 -26.75 -22.84 -10.51
CA SER A 77 -27.82 -23.29 -9.60
C SER A 77 -29.23 -23.10 -10.18
N SER A 78 -29.39 -22.32 -11.26
CA SER A 78 -30.70 -22.09 -11.89
C SER A 78 -31.01 -23.05 -13.04
N LEU A 79 -30.06 -23.88 -13.50
CA LEU A 79 -30.31 -24.86 -14.57
C LEU A 79 -31.02 -26.14 -14.10
N SER A 80 -31.12 -26.43 -12.79
CA SER A 80 -31.74 -27.67 -12.31
C SER A 80 -33.25 -27.60 -12.07
N THR A 81 -33.84 -26.41 -11.97
CA THR A 81 -35.27 -26.27 -11.64
C THR A 81 -36.16 -26.19 -12.89
N GLY A 82 -35.55 -25.95 -14.07
CA GLY A 82 -36.20 -25.75 -15.36
C GLY A 82 -37.10 -26.86 -15.90
N GLY A 83 -36.76 -28.11 -15.58
CA GLY A 83 -37.42 -29.29 -16.15
C GLY A 83 -38.65 -29.78 -15.40
N ALA A 84 -38.93 -29.24 -14.20
CA ALA A 84 -39.97 -29.78 -13.31
C ALA A 84 -41.38 -29.21 -13.57
N TYR A 85 -41.50 -28.11 -14.34
CA TYR A 85 -42.77 -27.42 -14.60
C TYR A 85 -43.22 -27.45 -16.07
N ALA A 86 -42.56 -28.26 -16.90
CA ALA A 86 -42.95 -28.51 -18.29
C ALA A 86 -43.66 -29.86 -18.49
N ALA A 87 -44.04 -30.53 -17.39
CA ALA A 87 -44.72 -31.82 -17.38
C ALA A 87 -46.01 -31.72 -16.54
N ASP A 88 -46.94 -30.87 -16.97
CA ASP A 88 -48.38 -30.91 -16.62
C ASP A 88 -49.18 -30.37 -17.81
#